data_AF-A0A1A8LD53-F1
#
_entry.id   AF-A0A1A8LD53-F1
#
_cell.length_a   1.000
_cell.length_b   1.000
_cell.length_c   1.000
_cell.angle_alpha   90.00
_cell.angle_beta   90.00
_cell.angle_gamma   90.00
#
_symmetry.space_group_name_H-M   'P 1'
#
loop_
_entity.id
_entity.type
_entity.pdbx_description
1 polymer ?
#
loop_
_entity_poly.entity_id
_entity_poly.type
_entity_poly.pdbx_seq_one_letter_code
_entity_poly.pdbx_strand_id
1 'polypeptide(L)'
;KFSAVLRVMELDKMDENDWKYHGEGNKSLVVSHVQLSRVLRLLKYPAEDSENPPQTAEQAFSQIQNIVDFSSNVMCSLLGDKFVHSGEVVKLPLEFVRQLSIKIQHHRPVWRCDKVMDIYSGCALCLPNLTSPLLHSPTRTPPLCIEIK
;
A
#
# COMPACT_ATOMS: atom_id res chain seq x y z
N LYS A 1 16.79 20.82 -4.50
CA LYS A 1 17.22 19.96 -3.37
C LYS A 1 16.34 18.71 -3.39
N PHE A 2 16.70 17.76 -4.26
CA PHE A 2 16.04 16.46 -4.34
C PHE A 2 16.53 15.65 -3.13
N SER A 3 15.64 15.48 -2.15
CA SER A 3 15.98 14.87 -0.87
C SER A 3 16.37 13.41 -1.06
N ALA A 4 17.52 13.06 -0.48
CA ALA A 4 18.18 11.77 -0.45
C ALA A 4 17.39 10.67 0.31
N VAL A 5 16.14 10.40 -0.08
CA VAL A 5 15.31 9.30 0.46
C VAL A 5 14.74 8.41 -0.64
N LEU A 6 15.40 8.35 -1.80
CA LEU A 6 15.52 7.08 -2.51
C LEU A 6 16.43 6.17 -1.66
N ARG A 7 16.00 5.77 -0.45
CA ARG A 7 16.32 4.41 0.01
C ARG A 7 15.45 3.54 -0.87
N VAL A 8 16.00 3.27 -2.05
CA VAL A 8 15.64 2.18 -2.93
C VAL A 8 15.40 1.00 -2.00
N MET A 9 14.13 0.66 -1.74
CA MET A 9 13.83 -0.75 -1.47
C MET A 9 14.49 -1.43 -2.67
N GLU A 10 15.56 -2.19 -2.46
CA GLU A 10 16.30 -2.82 -3.56
C GLU A 10 15.28 -3.55 -4.42
N LEU A 11 14.87 -2.91 -5.53
CA LEU A 11 13.70 -3.33 -6.30
C LEU A 11 13.94 -4.77 -6.79
N ASP A 12 15.20 -5.13 -7.03
CA ASP A 12 15.64 -6.47 -7.45
C ASP A 12 15.60 -7.54 -6.33
N LYS A 13 15.13 -7.22 -5.12
CA LYS A 13 15.07 -8.15 -3.97
C LYS A 13 13.72 -8.17 -3.24
N MET A 14 12.64 -7.71 -3.86
CA MET A 14 11.32 -7.85 -3.23
C MET A 14 10.80 -9.28 -3.34
N ASP A 15 10.54 -9.91 -2.20
CA ASP A 15 9.94 -11.24 -2.07
C ASP A 15 8.48 -11.12 -1.64
N GLU A 16 7.54 -11.72 -2.39
CA GLU A 16 6.12 -11.73 -2.02
C GLU A 16 5.85 -12.43 -0.69
N ASN A 17 6.76 -13.30 -0.24
CA ASN A 17 6.69 -14.02 1.02
C ASN A 17 6.81 -13.10 2.24
N ASP A 18 7.48 -11.96 2.09
CA ASP A 18 7.61 -10.93 3.12
C ASP A 18 6.35 -10.08 3.33
N TRP A 19 5.30 -10.31 2.55
CA TRP A 19 4.06 -9.54 2.59
C TRP A 19 2.85 -10.43 2.86
N LYS A 20 1.91 -9.94 3.65
CA LYS A 20 0.64 -10.62 3.92
C LYS A 20 -0.55 -9.71 3.67
N TYR A 21 -1.67 -10.30 3.29
CA TYR A 21 -2.95 -9.60 3.20
C TYR A 21 -3.25 -8.91 4.54
N HIS A 22 -3.57 -7.61 4.49
CA HIS A 22 -3.90 -6.82 5.67
C HIS A 22 -5.39 -6.44 5.69
N GLY A 23 -5.93 -6.06 4.53
CA GLY A 23 -7.34 -5.72 4.38
C GLY A 23 -7.60 -4.98 3.07
N GLU A 24 -8.86 -4.69 2.78
CA GLU A 24 -9.22 -3.92 1.58
C GLU A 24 -10.50 -3.11 1.72
N GLY A 25 -10.53 -1.98 1.02
CA GLY A 25 -11.72 -1.20 0.74
C GLY A 25 -12.24 -1.45 -0.67
N ASN A 26 -13.12 -0.59 -1.16
CA ASN A 26 -13.63 -0.70 -2.53
C ASN A 26 -12.58 -0.28 -3.59
N LYS A 27 -11.73 0.71 -3.27
CA LYS A 27 -10.80 1.33 -4.23
C LYS A 27 -9.35 0.84 -4.12
N SER A 28 -9.00 0.18 -3.02
CA SER A 28 -7.63 -0.21 -2.75
C SER A 28 -7.55 -1.48 -1.91
N LEU A 29 -6.46 -2.20 -2.07
CA LEU A 29 -6.06 -3.35 -1.27
C LEU A 29 -4.80 -3.00 -0.49
N VAL A 30 -4.66 -3.51 0.74
CA VAL A 30 -3.52 -3.28 1.61
C VAL A 30 -2.83 -4.59 1.95
N VAL A 31 -1.51 -4.63 1.80
CA VAL A 31 -0.64 -5.69 2.32
C VAL A 31 0.32 -5.12 3.36
N SER A 32 0.63 -5.89 4.39
CA SER A 32 1.59 -5.51 5.42
C SER A 32 2.86 -6.33 5.33
N HIS A 33 4.02 -5.71 5.53
CA HIS A 33 5.28 -6.41 5.62
C HIS A 33 5.32 -7.24 6.93
N VAL A 34 5.90 -8.43 6.90
CA VAL A 34 5.95 -9.34 8.05
C VAL A 34 6.89 -8.88 9.16
N GLN A 35 8.06 -8.34 8.81
CA GLN A 35 9.06 -7.81 9.76
C GLN A 35 9.05 -6.29 9.92
N LEU A 36 8.82 -5.53 8.83
CA LEU A 36 8.86 -4.07 8.86
C LEU A 36 7.49 -3.49 9.22
N SER A 37 7.47 -2.38 9.97
CA SER A 37 6.24 -1.62 10.28
C SER A 37 5.80 -0.77 9.07
N ARG A 38 5.52 -1.44 7.95
CA ARG A 38 5.10 -0.82 6.69
C ARG A 38 3.97 -1.59 6.03
N VAL A 39 3.15 -0.87 5.30
CA VAL A 39 2.12 -1.43 4.42
C VAL A 39 2.26 -0.85 3.01
N LEU A 40 1.86 -1.64 2.02
CA LEU A 40 1.65 -1.17 0.66
C LEU A 40 0.15 -1.13 0.41
N ARG A 41 -0.34 0.02 -0.02
CA ARG A 41 -1.70 0.21 -0.50
C ARG A 41 -1.70 0.27 -2.02
N LEU A 42 -2.25 -0.76 -2.64
CA LEU A 42 -2.35 -0.91 -4.09
C LEU A 42 -3.75 -0.54 -4.58
N LEU A 43 -3.82 -0.01 -5.80
CA LEU A 43 -5.09 0.32 -6.44
C LEU A 43 -5.85 -0.95 -6.83
N LYS A 44 -7.16 -0.80 -7.01
CA LYS A 44 -8.03 -1.84 -7.57
C LYS A 44 -8.84 -1.30 -8.74
N TYR A 45 -9.17 -2.19 -9.66
CA TYR A 45 -10.10 -1.92 -10.75
C TYR A 45 -11.09 -3.08 -10.95
N PRO A 46 -12.22 -2.84 -11.63
CA PRO A 46 -13.22 -3.88 -11.89
C PRO A 46 -12.63 -5.09 -12.63
N ALA A 47 -13.03 -6.30 -12.25
CA ALA A 47 -12.47 -7.52 -12.84
C ALA A 47 -12.77 -7.63 -14.34
N GLU A 48 -13.87 -7.05 -14.82
CA GLU A 48 -14.21 -6.96 -16.23
C GLU A 48 -13.16 -6.22 -17.07
N ASP A 49 -12.38 -5.32 -16.46
CA ASP A 49 -11.30 -4.58 -17.10
C ASP A 49 -9.95 -5.32 -17.02
N SER A 50 -9.92 -6.59 -16.58
CA SER A 50 -8.64 -7.31 -16.42
C SER A 50 -7.88 -7.58 -17.72
N GLU A 51 -8.58 -7.64 -18.86
CA GLU A 51 -7.92 -7.84 -20.16
C GLU A 51 -7.32 -6.54 -20.73
N ASN A 52 -7.83 -5.38 -20.31
CA ASN A 52 -7.38 -4.07 -20.77
C ASN A 52 -7.12 -3.15 -19.56
N PRO A 53 -5.85 -2.88 -19.22
CA PRO A 53 -5.52 -2.03 -18.08
C PRO A 53 -6.31 -0.71 -18.16
N PRO A 54 -7.13 -0.39 -17.14
CA PRO A 54 -8.03 0.76 -17.21
C PRO A 54 -7.29 2.10 -17.15
N GLN A 55 -6.00 2.06 -16.83
CA GLN A 55 -5.13 3.23 -16.78
C GLN A 55 -3.67 2.85 -17.04
N THR A 56 -2.88 3.82 -17.49
CA THR A 56 -1.42 3.66 -17.65
C THR A 56 -0.69 3.75 -16.31
N ALA A 57 0.59 3.34 -16.30
CA ALA A 57 1.43 3.46 -15.11
C ALA A 57 1.59 4.93 -14.64
N GLU A 58 1.66 5.88 -15.58
CA GLU A 58 1.75 7.31 -15.29
C GLU A 58 0.46 7.85 -14.67
N GLN A 59 -0.70 7.39 -15.15
CA GLN A 59 -1.99 7.74 -14.58
C GLN A 59 -2.14 7.17 -13.16
N ALA A 60 -1.77 5.91 -12.95
CA ALA A 60 -1.74 5.29 -11.63
C ALA A 60 -0.79 6.04 -10.67
N PHE A 61 0.42 6.36 -11.13
CA PHE A 61 1.39 7.14 -10.36
C PHE A 61 0.81 8.50 -9.97
N SER A 62 0.24 9.23 -10.94
CA SER A 62 -0.38 10.55 -10.70
C SER A 62 -1.54 10.45 -9.72
N GLN A 63 -2.39 9.42 -9.84
CA GLN A 63 -3.48 9.19 -8.89
C GLN A 63 -2.97 9.00 -7.46
N ILE A 64 -1.92 8.21 -7.26
CA ILE A 64 -1.35 7.99 -5.93
C ILE A 64 -0.62 9.24 -5.44
N GLN A 65 0.10 9.95 -6.31
CA GLN A 65 0.75 11.21 -5.95
C GLN A 65 -0.26 12.26 -5.50
N ASN A 66 -1.42 12.37 -6.17
CA ASN A 66 -2.50 13.25 -5.74
C ASN A 66 -3.03 12.90 -4.34
N ILE A 67 -3.05 11.60 -3.96
CA ILE A 67 -3.41 11.18 -2.59
C ILE A 67 -2.36 11.69 -1.59
N VAL A 68 -1.07 11.53 -1.90
CA VAL A 68 0.04 12.01 -1.07
C VAL A 68 -0.03 13.52 -0.90
N ASP A 69 -0.21 14.25 -2.00
CA ASP A 69 -0.23 15.72 -2.04
C ASP A 69 -1.47 16.28 -1.33
N PHE A 70 -2.63 15.64 -1.49
CA PHE A 70 -3.83 16.02 -0.74
C PHE A 70 -3.64 15.78 0.76
N SER A 71 -3.05 14.64 1.13
CA SER A 71 -2.76 14.32 2.52
C SER A 71 -1.79 15.34 3.14
N SER A 72 -0.69 15.65 2.46
CA SER A 72 0.38 16.53 2.97
C SER A 72 0.03 18.01 2.94
N ASN A 73 -0.62 18.49 1.87
CA ASN A 73 -0.85 19.92 1.69
C ASN A 73 -2.21 20.38 2.25
N VAL A 74 -3.17 19.47 2.40
CA VAL A 74 -4.52 19.78 2.90
C VAL A 74 -4.77 19.13 4.25
N MET A 75 -4.75 17.79 4.32
CA MET A 75 -5.22 17.09 5.53
C MET A 75 -4.29 17.28 6.73
N CYS A 76 -2.98 17.28 6.51
CA CYS A 76 -1.97 17.59 7.51
C CYS A 76 -2.19 18.96 8.16
N SER A 77 -2.51 20.00 7.38
CA SER A 77 -2.79 21.34 7.89
C SER A 77 -4.07 21.41 8.73
N LEU A 78 -5.07 20.58 8.41
CA LEU A 78 -6.37 20.59 9.09
C LEU A 78 -6.40 19.71 10.34
N LEU A 79 -5.72 18.56 10.30
CA LEU A 79 -5.79 17.53 11.35
C LEU A 79 -4.50 17.41 12.16
N GLY A 80 -3.39 17.99 11.68
CA GLY A 80 -2.08 17.97 12.30
C GLY A 80 -1.18 16.84 11.81
N ASP A 81 0.09 17.16 11.57
CA ASP A 81 1.14 16.25 11.06
C ASP A 81 1.43 15.04 11.95
N LYS A 82 1.01 15.09 13.22
CA LYS A 82 1.15 13.98 14.16
C LYS A 82 0.13 12.85 13.93
N PHE A 83 -1.00 13.17 13.30
CA PHE A 83 -2.14 12.25 13.15
C PHE A 83 -2.37 11.82 11.71
N VAL A 84 -1.72 12.47 10.75
CA VAL A 84 -1.85 12.19 9.33
C VAL A 84 -0.50 11.71 8.78
N HIS A 85 -0.48 10.51 8.21
CA HIS A 85 0.69 9.95 7.55
C HIS A 85 0.46 9.91 6.04
N SER A 86 1.07 10.85 5.31
CA SER A 86 0.87 10.96 3.86
C SER A 86 1.50 9.83 3.05
N GLY A 87 2.52 9.18 3.61
CA GLY A 87 3.24 8.10 2.93
C GLY A 87 4.05 8.62 1.73
N GLU A 88 4.44 7.69 0.86
CA GLU A 88 5.21 7.96 -0.34
C GLU A 88 4.78 7.06 -1.50
N VAL A 89 4.81 7.59 -2.72
CA VAL A 89 4.56 6.78 -3.93
C VAL A 89 5.80 5.94 -4.20
N VAL A 90 5.62 4.63 -4.34
CA VAL A 90 6.70 3.69 -4.68
C VAL A 90 6.41 2.98 -5.98
N LYS A 91 7.48 2.72 -6.75
CA LYS A 91 7.47 1.83 -7.90
C LYS A 91 7.97 0.46 -7.45
N LEU A 92 7.26 -0.57 -7.87
CA LEU A 92 7.48 -1.96 -7.51
C LEU A 92 7.81 -2.76 -8.78
N PRO A 93 8.63 -3.82 -8.68
CA PRO A 93 8.84 -4.74 -9.79
C PRO A 93 7.51 -5.40 -10.18
N LEU A 94 7.19 -5.42 -11.47
CA LEU A 94 5.92 -5.99 -11.95
C LEU A 94 5.78 -7.46 -11.59
N GLU A 95 6.88 -8.21 -11.62
CA GLU A 95 6.85 -9.63 -11.28
C GLU A 95 6.50 -9.84 -9.80
N PHE A 96 7.09 -9.07 -8.89
CA PHE A 96 6.71 -9.06 -7.47
C PHE A 96 5.21 -8.79 -7.29
N VAL A 97 4.67 -7.78 -7.99
CA VAL A 97 3.24 -7.42 -7.86
C VAL A 97 2.34 -8.54 -8.37
N ARG A 98 2.71 -9.21 -9.47
CA ARG A 98 1.98 -10.37 -10.00
C ARG A 98 2.01 -11.56 -9.04
N GLN A 99 3.18 -11.93 -8.52
CA GLN A 99 3.30 -13.04 -7.56
C GLN A 99 2.52 -12.74 -6.27
N LEU A 100 2.63 -11.50 -5.77
CA LEU A 100 1.87 -11.02 -4.63
C LEU A 100 0.36 -11.14 -4.87
N SER A 101 -0.13 -10.76 -6.07
CA SER A 101 -1.55 -10.84 -6.43
C SER A 101 -2.10 -12.27 -6.30
N ILE A 102 -1.35 -13.26 -6.77
CA ILE A 102 -1.72 -14.67 -6.74
C ILE A 102 -1.74 -15.17 -5.31
N LYS A 103 -0.69 -14.87 -4.55
CA LYS A 103 -0.54 -15.27 -3.14
C LYS A 103 -1.71 -14.80 -2.29
N ILE A 104 -2.07 -13.51 -2.40
CA ILE A 104 -3.08 -12.93 -1.51
C ILE A 104 -4.51 -13.23 -1.94
N GLN A 105 -4.76 -13.68 -3.17
CA GLN A 105 -6.11 -13.85 -3.70
C GLN A 105 -6.99 -14.74 -2.82
N HIS A 106 -6.44 -15.83 -2.28
CA HIS A 106 -7.17 -16.76 -1.41
C HIS A 106 -7.46 -16.21 -0.01
N HIS A 107 -6.78 -15.13 0.40
CA HIS A 107 -7.03 -14.45 1.67
C HIS A 107 -8.10 -13.36 1.56
N ARG A 108 -8.53 -13.01 0.35
CA ARG A 108 -9.53 -11.98 0.10
C ARG A 108 -10.94 -12.54 0.32
N PRO A 109 -11.84 -11.78 0.96
CA PRO A 109 -13.24 -12.18 1.03
C PRO A 109 -13.86 -12.29 -0.37
N VAL A 110 -14.60 -13.37 -0.65
CA VAL A 110 -15.14 -13.68 -1.98
C VAL A 110 -15.93 -12.52 -2.59
N TRP A 111 -16.73 -11.81 -1.78
CA TRP A 111 -17.55 -10.67 -2.23
C TRP A 111 -16.75 -9.39 -2.55
N ARG A 112 -15.42 -9.40 -2.37
CA ARG A 112 -14.51 -8.31 -2.76
C ARG A 112 -13.77 -8.60 -4.07
N CYS A 113 -13.93 -9.81 -4.61
CA CYS A 113 -13.22 -10.29 -5.81
C CYS A 113 -13.88 -9.82 -7.11
N ASP A 114 -14.94 -9.01 -7.04
CA ASP A 114 -15.48 -8.23 -8.17
C ASP A 114 -14.46 -7.18 -8.70
N LYS A 115 -13.44 -6.88 -7.89
CA LYS A 115 -12.31 -6.03 -8.26
C LYS A 115 -11.00 -6.74 -8.06
N VAL A 116 -10.05 -6.48 -8.94
CA VAL A 116 -8.71 -7.05 -8.90
C VAL A 116 -7.69 -5.98 -8.52
N MET A 117 -6.56 -6.43 -7.98
CA MET A 117 -5.43 -5.58 -7.65
C MET A 117 -4.75 -5.10 -8.94
N ASP A 118 -4.25 -3.87 -8.96
CA ASP A 118 -3.48 -3.36 -10.08
C ASP A 118 -2.11 -4.04 -10.19
N ILE A 119 -2.00 -4.96 -11.15
CA ILE A 119 -0.78 -5.72 -11.46
C ILE A 119 0.00 -5.15 -12.65
N TYR A 120 -0.47 -4.05 -13.25
CA TYR A 120 0.10 -3.49 -14.49
C TYR A 120 0.93 -2.24 -14.26
N SER A 121 0.52 -1.37 -13.33
CA SER A 121 1.23 -0.10 -13.12
C SER A 121 2.52 -0.22 -12.31
N GLY A 122 2.63 -1.24 -11.45
CA GLY A 122 3.70 -1.35 -10.46
C GLY A 122 3.72 -0.21 -9.45
N CYS A 123 2.64 0.58 -9.33
CA CYS A 123 2.58 1.74 -8.45
C CYS A 123 1.82 1.39 -7.16
N ALA A 124 2.37 1.79 -6.01
CA ALA A 124 1.72 1.64 -4.71
C ALA A 124 1.98 2.85 -3.82
N LEU A 125 1.13 3.02 -2.81
CA LEU A 125 1.34 3.95 -1.70
C LEU A 125 1.98 3.20 -0.52
N CYS A 126 3.20 3.57 -0.16
CA CYS A 126 3.90 3.05 1.02
C CYS A 126 3.53 3.88 2.25
N LEU A 127 3.04 3.22 3.30
CA LEU A 127 2.57 3.84 4.54
C LEU A 127 3.17 3.12 5.77
N PRO A 128 3.26 3.78 6.93
CA PRO A 128 3.56 3.09 8.18
C PRO A 128 2.43 2.12 8.55
N ASN A 129 2.77 0.98 9.16
CA ASN A 129 1.77 0.06 9.67
C ASN A 129 1.30 0.49 11.06
N LEU A 130 0.14 1.14 11.12
CA LEU A 130 -0.44 1.64 12.38
C LEU A 130 -0.91 0.53 13.33
N THR A 131 -1.07 -0.71 12.85
CA THR A 131 -1.39 -1.86 13.71
C THR A 131 -0.16 -2.59 14.23
N SER A 132 1.03 -2.17 13.79
CA SER A 132 2.32 -2.69 14.25
C SER A 132 3.23 -1.51 14.61
N PRO A 133 2.83 -0.64 15.56
CA PRO A 133 3.69 0.44 16.01
C PRO A 133 5.03 -0.18 16.42
N LEU A 134 6.13 0.43 15.96
CA LEU A 134 7.48 -0.11 16.07
C LEU A 134 7.71 -0.81 17.42
N LEU A 135 8.49 -1.89 17.38
CA LEU A 135 9.14 -2.64 18.46
C LEU A 135 9.91 -1.77 19.50
N HIS A 136 9.70 -0.45 19.53
CA HIS A 136 10.19 0.53 20.48
C HIS A 136 9.35 0.64 21.76
N SER A 137 8.39 -0.27 21.99
CA SER A 137 7.89 -0.44 23.36
C SER A 137 8.88 -1.33 24.13
N PRO A 138 9.49 -0.86 25.23
CA PRO A 138 10.24 -1.72 26.13
C PRO A 138 9.34 -2.75 26.85
N THR A 139 8.01 -2.64 26.72
CA THR A 139 7.06 -3.60 27.30
C THR A 139 6.75 -4.71 26.31
N ARG A 140 6.89 -5.97 26.76
CA ARG A 140 6.60 -7.20 26.00
C ARG A 140 5.10 -7.42 25.69
N THR A 141 4.27 -6.39 25.83
CA THR A 141 2.82 -6.49 25.68
C THR A 141 2.43 -6.37 24.22
N PRO A 142 1.65 -7.32 23.66
CA PRO A 142 1.18 -7.21 22.29
C PRO A 142 0.25 -5.97 22.14
N PRO A 143 0.38 -5.20 21.05
CA PRO A 143 -0.47 -4.04 20.84
C PRO A 143 -1.92 -4.47 20.51
N LEU A 144 -2.89 -3.70 21.00
CA LEU A 144 -4.28 -3.75 20.56
C LEU A 144 -4.59 -2.47 19.79
N CYS A 145 -5.02 -2.62 18.53
CA CYS A 145 -5.36 -1.51 17.65
C CYS A 145 -6.82 -1.63 17.23
N ILE A 146 -7.54 -0.50 17.24
CA ILE A 146 -8.97 -0.43 16.94
C ILE A 146 -9.17 0.56 15.79
N GLU A 147 -9.68 0.08 14.66
CA GLU A 147 -10.14 0.93 13.55
C GLU A 147 -11.59 1.33 13.79
N ILE A 148 -11.88 2.64 13.72
CA ILE A 148 -13.23 3.20 13.82
C ILE A 148 -13.47 3.98 12.53
N LYS A 149 -14.59 3.70 11.86
CA LYS A 149 -14.97 4.35 10.60
C LYS A 149 -16.27 5.11 10.75
#